data_AF-A0A0M4G0D6-F1
#
_entry.id   AF-A0A0M4G0D6-F1
#
_cell.length_a   1.000
_cell.length_b   1.000
_cell.length_c   1.000
_cell.angle_alpha   90.00
_cell.angle_beta   90.00
_cell.angle_gamma   90.00
#
_symmetry.space_group_name_H-M   'P 1'
#
loop_
_entity.id
_entity.type
_entity.pdbx_description
1 polymer ?
#
loop_
_entity_poly.entity_id
_entity_poly.type
_entity_poly.pdbx_seq_one_letter_code
_entity_poly.pdbx_strand_id
1 'polypeptide(L)'
;MKRREKDMSALTKYYKRVKRHPIQYTRMAVQIAFALFMLFVGFRFYQFYQHFNTMGIEPLVPRPGVVEGFLPVSALVGLKVWVTTGIFDPIHPAGLVLFTFFVASGFIFRKAFCGWICPIGTLGEWLARFGRKLFKRNFDMPRWLIWILTPLKYLILIFFIKAIIFDMPVFYAIDFMAGNYNKISDVKMMMFFLNIGGVGLTVLLVLAVLSVFFKNFWCRVLCPYGAMIGLGSVLGITKIKRNEETCIDCNACTRVCPQRISVSTKKAVRTPDCSACMSCVEVCPVKDTLNMTVANKKVNKWTIPIAFFATFFIVVAIAKLTGHWETMITYEEFRMLIPSVNNIGH
;
A
#
# COMPACT_ATOMS: atom_id res chain seq x y z
N MET A 1 39.30 -7.70 34.48
CA MET A 1 37.90 -7.92 34.93
C MET A 1 36.94 -6.79 34.54
N LYS A 2 37.18 -5.52 34.91
CA LYS A 2 36.29 -4.38 34.59
C LYS A 2 35.88 -4.21 33.12
N ARG A 3 36.71 -4.61 32.14
CA ARG A 3 36.40 -4.53 30.70
C ARG A 3 35.40 -5.61 30.25
N ARG A 4 35.55 -6.85 30.73
CA ARG A 4 34.61 -7.97 30.49
C ARG A 4 33.23 -7.73 31.12
N GLU A 5 33.15 -7.13 32.29
CA GLU A 5 31.87 -6.76 32.91
C GLU A 5 31.15 -5.63 32.16
N LYS A 6 31.91 -4.65 31.64
CA LYS A 6 31.36 -3.57 30.79
C LYS A 6 30.81 -4.11 29.48
N ASP A 7 31.50 -5.07 28.86
CA ASP A 7 31.06 -5.76 27.64
C ASP A 7 29.82 -6.64 27.90
N MET A 8 29.76 -7.35 29.03
CA MET A 8 28.61 -8.17 29.41
C MET A 8 27.37 -7.31 29.70
N SER A 9 27.52 -6.21 30.45
CA SER A 9 26.46 -5.22 30.71
C SER A 9 25.95 -4.55 29.43
N ALA A 10 26.85 -4.24 28.49
CA ALA A 10 26.48 -3.72 27.16
C ALA A 10 25.75 -4.76 26.30
N LEU A 11 26.13 -6.04 26.40
CA LEU A 11 25.45 -7.19 25.78
C LEU A 11 24.07 -7.43 26.39
N THR A 12 23.91 -7.38 27.72
CA THR A 12 22.61 -7.54 28.39
C THR A 12 21.69 -6.35 28.11
N LYS A 13 22.19 -5.11 28.10
CA LYS A 13 21.45 -3.92 27.63
C LYS A 13 21.07 -4.05 26.15
N TYR A 14 21.97 -4.59 25.32
CA TYR A 14 21.67 -4.86 23.92
C TYR A 14 20.59 -5.94 23.77
N TYR A 15 20.67 -7.07 24.46
CA TYR A 15 19.63 -8.10 24.48
C TYR A 15 18.29 -7.56 25.00
N LYS A 16 18.28 -6.73 26.06
CA LYS A 16 17.06 -6.01 26.53
C LYS A 16 16.52 -5.01 25.50
N ARG A 17 17.39 -4.37 24.71
CA ARG A 17 17.02 -3.39 23.67
C ARG A 17 16.60 -4.06 22.35
N VAL A 18 17.15 -5.22 22.00
CA VAL A 18 16.68 -6.13 20.93
C VAL A 18 15.30 -6.70 21.28
N LYS A 19 15.02 -6.92 22.58
CA LYS A 19 13.70 -7.35 23.07
C LYS A 19 12.60 -6.30 22.87
N ARG A 20 12.94 -5.02 22.74
CA ARG A 20 11.99 -3.95 22.40
C ARG A 20 12.16 -3.66 20.91
N HIS A 21 11.32 -4.23 20.04
CA HIS A 21 11.29 -3.94 18.61
C HIS A 21 10.58 -2.60 18.33
N PRO A 22 11.20 -1.41 18.49
CA PRO A 22 10.45 -0.17 18.61
C PRO A 22 9.84 0.21 17.26
N ILE A 23 10.51 -0.10 16.14
CA ILE A 23 9.96 0.16 14.81
C ILE A 23 8.74 -0.73 14.57
N GLN A 24 8.76 -2.01 14.96
CA GLN A 24 7.58 -2.86 14.80
C GLN A 24 6.40 -2.38 15.65
N TYR A 25 6.63 -1.91 16.87
CA TYR A 25 5.56 -1.34 17.70
C TYR A 25 5.00 -0.05 17.09
N THR A 26 5.87 0.88 16.67
CA THR A 26 5.44 2.11 16.00
C THR A 26 4.72 1.82 14.69
N ARG A 27 5.21 0.88 13.88
CA ARG A 27 4.55 0.45 12.64
C ARG A 27 3.15 -0.10 12.91
N MET A 28 3.02 -0.93 13.94
CA MET A 28 1.70 -1.46 14.33
C MET A 28 0.77 -0.34 14.81
N ALA A 29 1.27 0.63 15.60
CA ALA A 29 0.49 1.78 16.01
C ALA A 29 0.04 2.63 14.82
N VAL A 30 0.92 2.88 13.85
CA VAL A 30 0.61 3.60 12.60
C VAL A 30 -0.43 2.84 11.78
N GLN A 31 -0.30 1.52 11.64
CA GLN A 31 -1.28 0.68 10.96
C GLN A 31 -2.67 0.75 11.60
N ILE A 32 -2.74 0.68 12.94
CA ILE A 32 -4.00 0.80 13.68
C ILE A 32 -4.59 2.20 13.51
N ALA A 33 -3.78 3.25 13.70
CA ALA A 33 -4.22 4.63 13.56
C ALA A 33 -4.76 4.91 12.16
N PHE A 34 -4.08 4.40 11.12
CA PHE A 34 -4.53 4.56 9.74
C PHE A 34 -5.77 3.74 9.42
N ALA A 35 -5.91 2.53 9.98
CA ALA A 35 -7.14 1.74 9.85
C ALA A 35 -8.34 2.47 10.48
N LEU A 36 -8.18 3.04 11.68
CA LEU A 36 -9.21 3.85 12.32
C LEU A 36 -9.54 5.11 11.51
N PHE A 37 -8.52 5.79 10.97
CA PHE A 37 -8.69 6.92 10.07
C PHE A 37 -9.48 6.54 8.81
N MET A 38 -9.22 5.37 8.22
CA MET A 38 -9.95 4.88 7.05
C MET A 38 -11.40 4.53 7.36
N LEU A 39 -11.68 3.96 8.54
CA LEU A 39 -13.06 3.75 8.99
C LEU A 39 -13.79 5.08 9.18
N PHE A 40 -13.13 6.08 9.77
CA PHE A 40 -13.68 7.42 9.91
C PHE A 40 -13.96 8.08 8.55
N VAL A 41 -13.02 8.01 7.61
CA VAL A 41 -13.20 8.52 6.24
C VAL A 41 -14.36 7.81 5.53
N GLY A 42 -14.44 6.48 5.65
CA GLY A 42 -15.54 5.70 5.09
C GLY A 42 -16.90 6.10 5.67
N PHE A 43 -16.96 6.33 6.98
CA PHE A 43 -18.18 6.82 7.64
C PHE A 43 -18.56 8.23 7.16
N ARG A 44 -17.61 9.17 7.05
CA ARG A 44 -17.87 10.52 6.50
C ARG A 44 -18.33 10.46 5.04
N PHE A 45 -17.75 9.56 4.24
CA PHE A 45 -18.16 9.36 2.86
C PHE A 45 -19.56 8.75 2.75
N TYR A 46 -19.91 7.83 3.65
CA TYR A 46 -21.27 7.30 3.76
C TYR A 46 -22.29 8.38 4.12
N GLN A 47 -21.96 9.30 5.05
CA GLN A 47 -22.81 10.46 5.36
C GLN A 47 -22.99 11.38 4.13
N PHE A 48 -21.91 11.65 3.39
CA PHE A 48 -21.97 12.39 2.13
C PHE A 48 -22.92 11.71 1.13
N TYR A 49 -22.78 10.40 0.92
CA TYR A 49 -23.68 9.64 0.05
C TYR A 49 -25.15 9.70 0.50
N GLN A 50 -25.40 9.52 1.80
CA GLN A 50 -26.76 9.52 2.35
C GLN A 50 -27.47 10.87 2.15
N HIS A 51 -26.75 11.98 2.23
CA HIS A 51 -27.30 13.31 1.90
C HIS A 51 -27.94 13.32 0.50
N PHE A 52 -27.24 12.84 -0.52
CA PHE A 52 -27.77 12.81 -1.88
C PHE A 52 -28.79 11.70 -2.11
N ASN A 53 -28.60 10.53 -1.50
CA ASN A 53 -29.53 9.41 -1.61
C ASN A 53 -30.90 9.73 -0.99
N THR A 54 -30.94 10.51 0.09
CA THR A 54 -32.17 10.97 0.75
C THR A 54 -32.70 12.29 0.20
N MET A 55 -32.16 12.76 -0.93
CA MET A 55 -32.58 14.03 -1.56
C MET A 55 -32.46 15.26 -0.65
N GLY A 56 -31.48 15.26 0.27
CA GLY A 56 -31.12 16.39 1.11
C GLY A 56 -31.73 16.40 2.52
N ILE A 57 -32.33 15.29 2.98
CA ILE A 57 -32.87 15.17 4.35
C ILE A 57 -31.74 15.12 5.37
N GLU A 58 -30.72 14.30 5.12
CA GLU A 58 -29.52 14.21 5.95
C GLU A 58 -28.62 15.46 5.78
N PRO A 59 -27.78 15.84 6.75
CA PRO A 59 -26.94 17.03 6.63
C PRO A 59 -25.81 16.85 5.60
N LEU A 60 -25.48 17.92 4.87
CA LEU A 60 -24.38 17.91 3.91
C LEU A 60 -23.03 17.80 4.64
N VAL A 61 -22.29 16.74 4.31
CA VAL A 61 -20.92 16.49 4.78
C VAL A 61 -19.97 16.63 3.60
N PRO A 62 -18.81 17.30 3.72
CA PRO A 62 -17.86 17.40 2.63
C PRO A 62 -17.33 16.02 2.19
N ARG A 63 -17.22 15.80 0.88
CA ARG A 63 -16.65 14.59 0.28
C ARG A 63 -15.18 14.44 0.69
N PRO A 64 -14.75 13.31 1.28
CA PRO A 64 -13.34 13.12 1.62
C PRO A 64 -12.53 12.72 0.36
N GLY A 65 -11.65 13.60 -0.13
CA GLY A 65 -10.80 13.29 -1.31
C GLY A 65 -9.86 12.09 -1.12
N VAL A 66 -9.61 11.65 0.11
CA VAL A 66 -8.79 10.45 0.40
C VAL A 66 -9.39 9.17 -0.20
N VAL A 67 -10.71 9.12 -0.41
CA VAL A 67 -11.40 7.95 -0.99
C VAL A 67 -10.93 7.67 -2.41
N GLU A 68 -10.49 8.69 -3.15
CA GLU A 68 -9.97 8.55 -4.51
C GLU A 68 -8.69 7.71 -4.58
N GLY A 69 -7.97 7.58 -3.46
CA GLY A 69 -6.80 6.69 -3.37
C GLY A 69 -7.12 5.20 -3.60
N PHE A 70 -8.40 4.81 -3.59
CA PHE A 70 -8.86 3.46 -3.91
C PHE A 70 -9.27 3.29 -5.38
N LEU A 71 -9.11 4.32 -6.23
CA LEU A 71 -9.48 4.31 -7.65
C LEU A 71 -8.24 4.30 -8.58
N PRO A 72 -7.40 3.25 -8.55
CA PRO A 72 -6.15 3.22 -9.33
C PRO A 72 -6.38 3.22 -10.85
N VAL A 73 -7.54 2.76 -11.32
CA VAL A 73 -7.89 2.79 -12.75
C VAL A 73 -8.16 4.22 -13.21
N SER A 74 -9.03 4.97 -12.50
CA SER A 74 -9.26 6.38 -12.79
C SER A 74 -7.96 7.17 -12.74
N ALA A 75 -7.15 6.98 -11.70
CA ALA A 75 -5.88 7.67 -11.57
C ALA A 75 -4.87 7.33 -12.68
N LEU A 76 -4.90 6.10 -13.20
CA LEU A 76 -4.05 5.70 -14.34
C LEU A 76 -4.51 6.36 -15.66
N VAL A 77 -5.83 6.48 -15.87
CA VAL A 77 -6.38 7.24 -17.00
C VAL A 77 -6.02 8.72 -16.86
N GLY A 78 -6.21 9.30 -15.67
CA GLY A 78 -5.79 10.67 -15.33
C GLY A 78 -4.32 10.93 -15.58
N LEU A 79 -3.45 9.98 -15.20
CA LEU A 79 -2.02 10.09 -15.46
C LEU A 79 -1.71 10.10 -16.96
N LYS A 80 -2.36 9.25 -17.75
CA LYS A 80 -2.19 9.25 -19.20
C LYS A 80 -2.57 10.60 -19.80
N VAL A 81 -3.75 11.11 -19.46
CA VAL A 81 -4.21 12.39 -20.01
C VAL A 81 -3.26 13.50 -19.59
N TRP A 82 -2.89 13.56 -18.32
CA TRP A 82 -1.94 14.57 -17.84
C TRP A 82 -0.59 14.54 -18.56
N VAL A 83 -0.01 13.36 -18.78
CA VAL A 83 1.27 13.21 -19.49
C VAL A 83 1.16 13.57 -20.98
N THR A 84 0.03 13.27 -21.61
CA THR A 84 -0.14 13.45 -23.08
C THR A 84 -0.63 14.84 -23.46
N THR A 85 -1.46 15.48 -22.63
CA THR A 85 -2.10 16.78 -22.95
C THR A 85 -1.71 17.90 -22.00
N GLY A 86 -1.07 17.60 -20.87
CA GLY A 86 -0.80 18.57 -19.80
C GLY A 86 -2.01 18.89 -18.92
N ILE A 87 -3.19 18.33 -19.20
CA ILE A 87 -4.42 18.58 -18.44
C ILE A 87 -4.43 17.72 -17.18
N PHE A 88 -4.48 18.36 -16.01
CA PHE A 88 -4.62 17.67 -14.73
C PHE A 88 -6.05 17.17 -14.53
N ASP A 89 -6.24 15.98 -13.94
CA ASP A 89 -7.56 15.37 -13.72
C ASP A 89 -8.44 16.26 -12.83
N PRO A 90 -9.52 16.87 -13.36
CA PRO A 90 -10.39 17.75 -12.59
C PRO A 90 -11.45 16.98 -11.77
N ILE A 91 -11.65 15.70 -12.07
CA ILE A 91 -12.70 14.87 -11.48
C ILE A 91 -12.17 14.15 -10.24
N HIS A 92 -11.04 13.45 -10.34
CA HIS A 92 -10.37 12.78 -9.22
C HIS A 92 -8.92 13.25 -9.01
N PRO A 93 -8.71 14.56 -8.72
CA PRO A 93 -7.37 15.13 -8.57
C PRO A 93 -6.58 14.52 -7.40
N ALA A 94 -7.23 14.26 -6.26
CA ALA A 94 -6.56 13.64 -5.12
C ALA A 94 -6.12 12.20 -5.44
N GLY A 95 -6.92 11.45 -6.20
CA GLY A 95 -6.58 10.12 -6.72
C GLY A 95 -5.32 10.15 -7.56
N LEU A 96 -5.20 11.11 -8.49
CA LEU A 96 -4.02 11.28 -9.34
C LEU A 96 -2.76 11.65 -8.52
N VAL A 97 -2.88 12.58 -7.57
CA VAL A 97 -1.77 12.96 -6.66
C VAL A 97 -1.29 11.77 -5.84
N LEU A 98 -2.22 11.04 -5.21
CA LEU A 98 -1.90 9.87 -4.38
C LEU A 98 -1.25 8.77 -5.23
N PHE A 99 -1.82 8.47 -6.40
CA PHE A 99 -1.32 7.45 -7.30
C PHE A 99 0.10 7.75 -7.76
N THR A 100 0.35 8.95 -8.27
CA THR A 100 1.68 9.39 -8.74
C THR A 100 2.69 9.39 -7.60
N PHE A 101 2.33 9.92 -6.42
CA PHE A 101 3.18 9.88 -5.24
C PHE A 101 3.58 8.45 -4.88
N PHE A 102 2.63 7.53 -4.74
CA PHE A 102 2.94 6.18 -4.28
C PHE A 102 3.76 5.38 -5.32
N VAL A 103 3.50 5.56 -6.61
CA VAL A 103 4.34 4.97 -7.68
C VAL A 103 5.76 5.53 -7.63
N ALA A 104 5.91 6.85 -7.57
CA ALA A 104 7.21 7.51 -7.47
C ALA A 104 7.94 7.15 -6.17
N SER A 105 7.22 6.99 -5.07
CA SER A 105 7.75 6.59 -3.77
C SER A 105 8.42 5.21 -3.84
N GLY A 106 7.99 4.34 -4.78
CA GLY A 106 8.60 3.04 -5.02
C GLY A 106 10.10 3.09 -5.31
N PHE A 107 10.56 4.13 -6.01
CA PHE A 107 11.97 4.30 -6.39
C PHE A 107 12.87 4.68 -5.21
N ILE A 108 12.35 5.47 -4.26
CA ILE A 108 13.12 5.98 -3.13
C ILE A 108 12.86 5.14 -1.87
N PHE A 109 11.60 4.89 -1.54
CA PHE A 109 11.18 4.27 -0.29
C PHE A 109 10.81 2.79 -0.43
N ARG A 110 11.01 2.19 -1.61
CA ARG A 110 10.51 0.84 -1.94
C ARG A 110 9.00 0.77 -1.75
N LYS A 111 8.46 -0.39 -1.40
CA LYS A 111 7.03 -0.55 -1.06
C LYS A 111 6.73 -0.14 0.40
N ALA A 112 7.29 0.97 0.88
CA ALA A 112 7.06 1.46 2.25
C ALA A 112 5.56 1.65 2.52
N PHE A 113 4.82 2.26 1.58
CA PHE A 113 3.37 2.40 1.64
C PHE A 113 2.67 1.08 2.02
N CYS A 114 3.01 -0.01 1.33
CA CYS A 114 2.40 -1.33 1.56
C CYS A 114 2.67 -1.91 2.95
N GLY A 115 3.78 -1.54 3.61
CA GLY A 115 4.17 -2.05 4.93
C GLY A 115 3.71 -1.19 6.11
N TRP A 116 3.41 0.09 5.87
CA TRP A 116 3.15 1.09 6.90
C TRP A 116 1.72 1.62 6.91
N ILE A 117 1.15 1.90 5.74
CA ILE A 117 -0.12 2.62 5.60
C ILE A 117 -1.20 1.76 4.93
N CYS A 118 -0.87 1.00 3.89
CA CYS A 118 -1.86 0.32 3.05
C CYS A 118 -2.84 -0.54 3.88
N PRO A 119 -4.17 -0.32 3.76
CA PRO A 119 -5.16 -1.05 4.54
C PRO A 119 -5.19 -2.53 4.16
N ILE A 120 -5.09 -2.85 2.87
CA ILE A 120 -5.07 -4.24 2.38
C ILE A 120 -3.82 -4.99 2.89
N GLY A 121 -2.65 -4.33 2.89
CA GLY A 121 -1.43 -4.92 3.43
C GLY A 121 -1.52 -5.14 4.95
N THR A 122 -2.11 -4.19 5.67
CA THR A 122 -2.35 -4.29 7.11
C THR A 122 -3.28 -5.46 7.44
N LEU A 123 -4.42 -5.57 6.74
CA LEU A 123 -5.36 -6.68 6.87
C LEU A 123 -4.67 -8.02 6.58
N GLY A 124 -3.89 -8.11 5.50
CA GLY A 124 -3.12 -9.31 5.15
C GLY A 124 -2.13 -9.74 6.24
N GLU A 125 -1.44 -8.78 6.87
CA GLU A 125 -0.54 -9.08 7.98
C GLU A 125 -1.28 -9.52 9.24
N TRP A 126 -2.42 -8.90 9.54
CA TRP A 126 -3.21 -9.20 10.73
C TRP A 126 -3.90 -10.56 10.61
N LEU A 127 -4.48 -10.87 9.44
CA LEU A 127 -5.01 -12.20 9.12
C LEU A 127 -3.93 -13.28 9.24
N ALA A 128 -2.71 -12.99 8.75
CA ALA A 128 -1.59 -13.92 8.90
C ALA A 128 -1.16 -14.12 10.36
N ARG A 129 -1.18 -13.06 11.19
CA ARG A 129 -0.91 -13.17 12.64
C ARG A 129 -2.01 -13.96 13.35
N PHE A 130 -3.26 -13.71 12.99
CA PHE A 130 -4.42 -14.44 13.50
C PHE A 130 -4.33 -15.93 13.14
N GLY A 131 -4.06 -16.26 11.88
CA GLY A 131 -3.83 -17.63 11.42
C GLY A 131 -2.69 -18.33 12.15
N ARG A 132 -1.58 -17.63 12.42
CA ARG A 132 -0.50 -18.19 13.25
C ARG A 132 -0.94 -18.45 14.68
N LYS A 133 -1.75 -17.57 15.27
CA LYS A 133 -2.25 -17.76 16.64
C LYS A 133 -3.21 -18.96 16.71
N LEU A 134 -4.06 -19.12 15.70
CA LEU A 134 -5.06 -20.19 15.64
C LEU A 134 -4.44 -21.56 15.29
N PHE A 135 -3.63 -21.64 14.23
CA PHE A 135 -3.08 -22.89 13.71
C PHE A 135 -1.64 -23.17 14.14
N LYS A 136 -1.05 -22.31 14.99
CA LYS A 136 0.36 -22.35 15.45
C LYS A 136 1.42 -22.29 14.33
N ARG A 137 1.02 -22.24 13.05
CA ARG A 137 1.90 -22.17 11.87
C ARG A 137 1.27 -21.30 10.79
N ASN A 138 2.12 -20.64 9.99
CA ASN A 138 1.74 -20.13 8.68
C ASN A 138 2.37 -21.04 7.63
N PHE A 139 1.61 -21.42 6.62
CA PHE A 139 2.15 -22.24 5.53
C PHE A 139 3.05 -21.37 4.63
N ASP A 140 4.09 -22.01 4.11
CA ASP A 140 4.90 -21.47 3.03
C ASP A 140 4.41 -22.10 1.73
N MET A 141 4.21 -21.29 0.68
CA MET A 141 3.85 -21.85 -0.62
C MET A 141 5.06 -22.63 -1.16
N PRO A 142 4.85 -23.81 -1.75
CA PRO A 142 5.92 -24.53 -2.40
C PRO A 142 6.46 -23.72 -3.59
N ARG A 143 7.75 -23.90 -3.90
CA ARG A 143 8.46 -23.04 -4.87
C ARG A 143 7.81 -23.04 -6.25
N TRP A 144 7.29 -24.19 -6.70
CA TRP A 144 6.59 -24.31 -7.99
C TRP A 144 5.35 -23.41 -8.05
N LEU A 145 4.56 -23.38 -6.98
CA LEU A 145 3.36 -22.56 -6.90
C LEU A 145 3.70 -21.07 -6.87
N ILE A 146 4.76 -20.68 -6.16
CA ILE A 146 5.25 -19.29 -6.17
C ILE A 146 5.65 -18.88 -7.61
N TRP A 147 6.35 -19.75 -8.34
CA TRP A 147 6.75 -19.49 -9.72
C TRP A 147 5.56 -19.29 -10.66
N ILE A 148 4.47 -20.04 -10.47
CA ILE A 148 3.25 -19.92 -11.28
C ILE A 148 2.41 -18.69 -10.87
N LEU A 149 2.28 -18.43 -9.57
CA LEU A 149 1.39 -17.38 -9.06
C LEU A 149 2.02 -15.98 -9.04
N THR A 150 3.34 -15.86 -8.89
CA THR A 150 4.01 -14.54 -8.81
C THR A 150 3.88 -13.70 -10.09
N PRO A 151 3.93 -14.28 -11.31
CA PRO A 151 3.67 -13.55 -12.54
C PRO A 151 2.26 -12.96 -12.65
N LEU A 152 1.26 -13.51 -11.96
CA LEU A 152 -0.14 -13.14 -12.14
C LEU A 152 -0.40 -11.65 -11.88
N LYS A 153 0.14 -11.06 -10.79
CA LYS A 153 0.02 -9.61 -10.54
C LYS A 153 0.65 -8.76 -11.66
N TYR A 154 1.68 -9.26 -12.33
CA TYR A 154 2.32 -8.56 -13.44
C TYR A 154 1.53 -8.74 -14.74
N LEU A 155 0.88 -9.89 -14.95
CA LEU A 155 -0.04 -10.08 -16.07
C LEU A 155 -1.24 -9.14 -15.95
N ILE A 156 -1.83 -9.01 -14.75
CA ILE A 156 -2.91 -8.05 -14.48
C ILE A 156 -2.42 -6.61 -14.69
N LEU A 157 -1.22 -6.28 -14.22
CA LEU A 157 -0.63 -4.95 -14.45
C LEU A 157 -0.43 -4.68 -15.96
N ILE A 158 0.16 -5.63 -16.70
CA ILE A 158 0.39 -5.50 -18.14
C ILE A 158 -0.95 -5.34 -18.88
N PHE A 159 -2.00 -6.07 -18.46
CA PHE A 159 -3.34 -5.91 -19.02
C PHE A 159 -3.84 -4.46 -18.89
N PHE A 160 -3.79 -3.87 -17.68
CA PHE A 160 -4.22 -2.48 -17.48
C PHE A 160 -3.34 -1.47 -18.21
N ILE A 161 -2.02 -1.65 -18.18
CA ILE A 161 -1.08 -0.77 -18.88
C ILE A 161 -1.31 -0.84 -20.39
N LYS A 162 -1.46 -2.04 -20.96
CA LYS A 162 -1.75 -2.21 -22.38
C LYS A 162 -3.09 -1.56 -22.76
N ALA A 163 -4.16 -1.92 -22.05
CA ALA A 163 -5.50 -1.43 -22.35
C ALA A 163 -5.60 0.10 -22.25
N ILE A 164 -5.08 0.69 -21.17
CA ILE A 164 -5.26 2.13 -20.90
C ILE A 164 -4.19 2.97 -21.58
N ILE A 165 -2.92 2.58 -21.52
CA ILE A 165 -1.81 3.41 -22.03
C ILE A 165 -1.66 3.26 -23.54
N PHE A 166 -1.74 2.04 -24.08
CA PHE A 166 -1.45 1.75 -25.49
C PHE A 166 -2.71 1.66 -26.37
N ASP A 167 -3.71 0.88 -25.95
CA ASP A 167 -4.85 0.55 -26.82
C ASP A 167 -5.91 1.67 -26.84
N MET A 168 -6.17 2.35 -25.72
CA MET A 168 -7.16 3.41 -25.62
C MET A 168 -6.62 4.75 -26.18
N PRO A 169 -7.20 5.37 -27.22
CA PRO A 169 -6.76 6.70 -27.67
C PRO A 169 -6.99 7.80 -26.61
N VAL A 170 -6.20 8.89 -26.66
CA VAL A 170 -6.26 9.99 -25.67
C VAL A 170 -7.65 10.64 -25.62
N PHE A 171 -8.33 10.79 -26.76
CA PHE A 171 -9.69 11.34 -26.82
C PHE A 171 -10.68 10.53 -25.97
N TYR A 172 -10.69 9.20 -26.13
CA TYR A 172 -11.52 8.32 -25.29
C TYR A 172 -11.12 8.37 -23.82
N ALA A 173 -9.84 8.57 -23.51
CA ALA A 173 -9.40 8.72 -22.12
C ALA A 173 -9.97 9.99 -21.47
N ILE A 174 -10.03 11.11 -22.21
CA ILE A 174 -10.66 12.35 -21.77
C ILE A 174 -12.17 12.13 -21.57
N ASP A 175 -12.85 11.51 -22.54
CA ASP A 175 -14.27 11.21 -22.45
C ASP A 175 -14.61 10.29 -21.26
N PHE A 176 -13.79 9.27 -21.02
CA PHE A 176 -13.95 8.40 -19.86
C PHE A 176 -13.81 9.17 -18.56
N MET A 177 -12.81 10.06 -18.44
CA MET A 177 -12.62 10.87 -17.23
C MET A 177 -13.82 11.78 -16.95
N ALA A 178 -14.34 12.44 -17.99
CA ALA A 178 -15.51 13.32 -17.90
C ALA A 178 -16.83 12.56 -17.80
N GLY A 179 -16.84 11.27 -18.11
CA GLY A 179 -18.01 10.41 -18.11
C GLY A 179 -18.66 10.27 -16.74
N ASN A 180 -19.99 10.16 -16.74
CA ASN A 180 -20.79 10.00 -15.51
C ASN A 180 -20.33 8.79 -14.69
N TYR A 181 -19.94 7.69 -15.35
CA TYR A 181 -19.40 6.53 -14.65
C TYR A 181 -18.21 6.91 -13.76
N ASN A 182 -17.25 7.65 -14.31
CA ASN A 182 -16.03 7.98 -13.60
C ASN A 182 -16.30 8.96 -12.45
N LYS A 183 -17.15 9.98 -12.67
CA LYS A 183 -17.53 10.97 -11.65
C LYS A 183 -18.04 10.36 -10.34
N ILE A 184 -18.79 9.26 -10.40
CA ILE A 184 -19.34 8.55 -9.23
C ILE A 184 -18.68 7.18 -8.99
N SER A 185 -17.48 6.96 -9.51
CA SER A 185 -16.79 5.66 -9.39
C SER A 185 -16.44 5.27 -7.95
N ASP A 186 -16.17 6.24 -7.07
CA ASP A 186 -16.00 6.07 -5.63
C ASP A 186 -17.30 5.65 -4.93
N VAL A 187 -18.43 6.26 -5.29
CA VAL A 187 -19.76 5.90 -4.79
C VAL A 187 -20.10 4.48 -5.23
N LYS A 188 -19.82 4.12 -6.49
CA LYS A 188 -20.01 2.75 -7.00
C LYS A 188 -19.16 1.72 -6.26
N MET A 189 -17.90 2.05 -5.99
CA MET A 189 -17.04 1.20 -5.17
C MET A 189 -17.63 0.99 -3.77
N MET A 190 -18.13 2.05 -3.13
CA MET A 190 -18.80 1.92 -1.82
C MET A 190 -20.08 1.07 -1.92
N MET A 191 -20.91 1.28 -2.93
CA MET A 191 -22.13 0.52 -3.17
C MET A 191 -21.86 -0.97 -3.40
N PHE A 192 -20.75 -1.33 -4.04
CA PHE A 192 -20.29 -2.72 -4.14
C PHE A 192 -20.05 -3.36 -2.77
N PHE A 193 -19.51 -2.62 -1.79
CA PHE A 193 -19.29 -3.13 -0.44
C PHE A 193 -20.57 -3.12 0.42
N LEU A 194 -21.46 -2.14 0.24
CA LEU A 194 -22.74 -2.07 0.94
C LEU A 194 -23.71 -3.16 0.47
N ASN A 195 -23.79 -3.37 -0.84
CA ASN A 195 -24.66 -4.36 -1.49
C ASN A 195 -23.83 -5.51 -2.06
N ILE A 196 -22.99 -6.10 -1.21
CA ILE A 196 -22.08 -7.14 -1.66
C ILE A 196 -22.85 -8.39 -2.14
N GLY A 197 -22.81 -8.64 -3.44
CA GLY A 197 -23.42 -9.83 -4.03
C GLY A 197 -22.70 -11.12 -3.59
N GLY A 198 -23.38 -12.27 -3.73
CA GLY A 198 -22.85 -13.57 -3.30
C GLY A 198 -21.48 -13.92 -3.91
N VAL A 199 -21.25 -13.58 -5.17
CA VAL A 199 -19.95 -13.77 -5.85
C VAL A 199 -18.86 -12.91 -5.20
N GLY A 200 -19.13 -11.62 -4.98
CA GLY A 200 -18.18 -10.69 -4.36
C GLY A 200 -17.80 -11.13 -2.95
N LEU A 201 -18.78 -11.52 -2.14
CA LEU A 201 -18.56 -12.04 -0.80
C LEU A 201 -17.72 -13.32 -0.83
N THR A 202 -18.04 -14.26 -1.74
CA THR A 202 -17.27 -15.50 -1.91
C THR A 202 -15.82 -15.22 -2.24
N VAL A 203 -15.53 -14.31 -3.18
CA VAL A 203 -14.16 -13.93 -3.55
C VAL A 203 -13.42 -13.32 -2.37
N LEU A 204 -14.04 -12.39 -1.63
CA LEU A 204 -13.41 -11.78 -0.46
C LEU A 204 -13.13 -12.80 0.64
N LEU A 205 -14.06 -13.73 0.91
CA LEU A 205 -13.88 -14.80 1.88
C LEU A 205 -12.73 -15.73 1.48
N VAL A 206 -12.66 -16.16 0.21
CA VAL A 206 -11.56 -16.98 -0.30
C VAL A 206 -10.22 -16.26 -0.13
N LEU A 207 -10.13 -14.98 -0.49
CA LEU A 207 -8.91 -14.19 -0.32
C LEU A 207 -8.53 -14.01 1.16
N ALA A 208 -9.51 -13.83 2.04
CA ALA A 208 -9.29 -13.73 3.49
C ALA A 208 -8.74 -15.05 4.04
N VAL A 209 -9.38 -16.18 3.73
CA VAL A 209 -8.94 -17.52 4.14
C VAL A 209 -7.53 -17.82 3.62
N LEU A 210 -7.26 -17.56 2.34
CA LEU A 210 -5.92 -17.70 1.77
C LEU A 210 -4.90 -16.81 2.48
N SER A 211 -5.28 -15.61 2.92
CA SER A 211 -4.38 -14.69 3.65
C SER A 211 -4.10 -15.14 5.10
N VAL A 212 -5.00 -15.92 5.70
CA VAL A 212 -4.79 -16.55 7.02
C VAL A 212 -3.70 -17.63 6.93
N PHE A 213 -3.75 -18.48 5.89
CA PHE A 213 -2.78 -19.56 5.69
C PHE A 213 -1.46 -19.06 5.07
N PHE A 214 -1.55 -18.23 4.04
CA PHE A 214 -0.43 -17.68 3.28
C PHE A 214 -0.30 -16.18 3.52
N LYS A 215 0.79 -15.77 4.20
CA LYS A 215 1.02 -14.36 4.55
C LYS A 215 0.89 -13.44 3.33
N ASN A 216 0.08 -12.38 3.44
CA ASN A 216 -0.05 -11.35 2.41
C ASN A 216 -0.33 -11.92 1.00
N PHE A 217 -1.21 -12.92 0.89
CA PHE A 217 -1.50 -13.61 -0.38
C PHE A 217 -1.85 -12.63 -1.50
N TRP A 218 -2.81 -11.75 -1.27
CA TRP A 218 -3.21 -10.71 -2.23
C TRP A 218 -2.02 -9.85 -2.71
N CYS A 219 -1.25 -9.30 -1.77
CA CYS A 219 -0.12 -8.42 -2.10
C CYS A 219 1.01 -9.14 -2.84
N ARG A 220 1.16 -10.46 -2.67
CA ARG A 220 2.19 -11.27 -3.33
C ARG A 220 1.76 -11.77 -4.69
N VAL A 221 0.48 -12.11 -4.88
CA VAL A 221 -0.03 -12.84 -6.05
C VAL A 221 -0.90 -11.99 -6.98
N LEU A 222 -1.77 -11.12 -6.45
CA LEU A 222 -2.86 -10.51 -7.25
C LEU A 222 -2.78 -8.99 -7.38
N CYS A 223 -2.12 -8.28 -6.45
CA CYS A 223 -2.16 -6.82 -6.40
C CYS A 223 -1.35 -6.14 -7.53
N PRO A 224 -1.99 -5.56 -8.57
CA PRO A 224 -1.26 -4.91 -9.68
C PRO A 224 -0.61 -3.60 -9.21
N TYR A 225 -1.25 -2.89 -8.29
CA TYR A 225 -0.72 -1.67 -7.70
C TYR A 225 0.59 -1.92 -6.94
N GLY A 226 0.63 -3.01 -6.17
CA GLY A 226 1.83 -3.46 -5.48
C GLY A 226 2.92 -3.98 -6.42
N ALA A 227 2.56 -4.49 -7.60
CA ALA A 227 3.52 -4.87 -8.64
C ALA A 227 4.19 -3.63 -9.22
N MET A 228 3.42 -2.61 -9.58
CA MET A 228 3.89 -1.35 -10.15
C MET A 228 4.86 -0.60 -9.21
N ILE A 229 4.49 -0.41 -7.93
CA ILE A 229 5.41 0.19 -6.92
C ILE A 229 6.65 -0.70 -6.72
N GLY A 230 6.47 -2.03 -6.80
CA GLY A 230 7.54 -3.01 -6.65
C GLY A 230 8.61 -2.92 -7.74
N LEU A 231 8.23 -2.64 -8.98
CA LEU A 231 9.17 -2.43 -10.09
C LEU A 231 10.12 -1.27 -9.82
N GLY A 232 9.58 -0.13 -9.34
CA GLY A 232 10.40 1.00 -8.90
C GLY A 232 11.39 0.63 -7.79
N SER A 233 11.00 -0.26 -6.87
CA SER A 233 11.87 -0.68 -5.76
C SER A 233 13.08 -1.55 -6.13
N VAL A 234 13.07 -2.14 -7.32
CA VAL A 234 14.21 -2.91 -7.86
C VAL A 234 15.29 -1.96 -8.39
N LEU A 235 14.85 -0.91 -9.10
CA LEU A 235 15.71 0.15 -9.65
C LEU A 235 16.13 1.17 -8.58
N GLY A 236 15.43 1.19 -7.45
CA GLY A 236 15.63 2.15 -6.37
C GLY A 236 17.02 2.14 -5.71
N ILE A 237 17.37 3.31 -5.17
CA ILE A 237 18.65 3.56 -4.48
C ILE A 237 18.71 2.95 -3.07
N THR A 238 17.57 2.50 -2.53
CA THR A 238 17.46 2.00 -1.15
C THR A 238 17.44 0.49 -1.07
N LYS A 239 18.31 -0.08 -0.23
CA LYS A 239 18.54 -1.53 -0.15
C LYS A 239 18.86 -1.94 1.28
N ILE A 240 18.35 -3.10 1.69
CA ILE A 240 18.84 -3.77 2.91
C ILE A 240 20.07 -4.58 2.51
N LYS A 241 21.21 -4.29 3.12
CA LYS A 241 22.47 -5.03 2.91
C LYS A 241 22.78 -5.90 4.12
N ARG A 242 23.19 -7.14 3.86
CA ARG A 242 23.73 -8.10 4.81
C ARG A 242 25.26 -8.04 4.73
N ASN A 243 25.91 -7.90 5.88
CA ASN A 243 27.34 -8.17 6.02
C ASN A 243 27.53 -9.67 6.31
N GLU A 244 28.19 -10.39 5.41
CA GLU A 244 28.41 -11.84 5.53
C GLU A 244 29.40 -12.20 6.64
N GLU A 245 30.42 -11.37 6.88
CA GLU A 245 31.47 -11.61 7.86
C GLU A 245 30.94 -11.63 9.31
N THR A 246 29.93 -10.80 9.58
CA THR A 246 29.31 -10.71 10.91
C THR A 246 28.09 -11.61 11.09
N CYS A 247 27.61 -12.24 10.01
CA CYS A 247 26.35 -12.98 10.07
C CYS A 247 26.56 -14.40 10.58
N ILE A 248 25.73 -14.81 11.53
CA ILE A 248 25.75 -16.14 12.14
C ILE A 248 24.71 -17.11 11.55
N ASP A 249 24.14 -16.79 10.37
CA ASP A 249 23.17 -17.61 9.63
C ASP A 249 21.94 -18.16 10.42
N CYS A 250 21.54 -17.49 11.50
CA CYS A 250 20.41 -17.87 12.35
C CYS A 250 19.00 -17.84 11.70
N ASN A 251 18.91 -17.41 10.43
CA ASN A 251 17.67 -17.30 9.64
C ASN A 251 16.52 -16.47 10.29
N ALA A 252 16.79 -15.68 11.34
CA ALA A 252 15.77 -14.87 12.01
C ALA A 252 15.14 -13.82 11.07
N CYS A 253 15.96 -13.17 10.25
CA CYS A 253 15.54 -12.16 9.27
C CYS A 253 14.55 -12.72 8.22
N THR A 254 14.78 -13.94 7.74
CA THR A 254 13.90 -14.63 6.77
C THR A 254 12.58 -15.03 7.43
N ARG A 255 12.61 -15.55 8.66
CA ARG A 255 11.40 -15.99 9.39
C ARG A 255 10.45 -14.82 9.71
N VAL A 256 10.99 -13.66 10.06
CA VAL A 256 10.19 -12.48 10.43
C VAL A 256 9.62 -11.74 9.21
N CYS A 257 10.22 -11.90 8.02
CA CYS A 257 9.84 -11.14 6.82
C CYS A 257 8.34 -11.35 6.48
N PRO A 258 7.50 -10.29 6.48
CA PRO A 258 6.08 -10.41 6.13
C PRO A 258 5.86 -10.92 4.70
N GLN A 259 6.82 -10.69 3.83
CA GLN A 259 6.79 -11.03 2.40
C GLN A 259 7.49 -12.37 2.10
N ARG A 260 7.96 -13.09 3.14
CA ARG A 260 8.68 -14.37 3.02
C ARG A 260 9.91 -14.31 2.10
N ILE A 261 10.61 -13.18 2.09
CA ILE A 261 11.86 -13.02 1.36
C ILE A 261 12.96 -13.79 2.09
N SER A 262 13.77 -14.57 1.35
CA SER A 262 14.98 -15.23 1.87
C SER A 262 16.10 -14.21 2.11
N VAL A 263 15.94 -13.36 3.15
CA VAL A 263 16.89 -12.29 3.48
C VAL A 263 18.26 -12.84 3.85
N SER A 264 18.30 -13.99 4.53
CA SER A 264 19.57 -14.65 4.89
C SER A 264 20.38 -15.01 3.65
N THR A 265 19.79 -15.51 2.57
CA THR A 265 20.57 -15.99 1.42
C THR A 265 21.01 -14.88 0.45
N LYS A 266 20.87 -13.61 0.82
CA LYS A 266 21.09 -12.47 -0.09
C LYS A 266 22.04 -11.45 0.55
N LYS A 267 23.14 -11.10 -0.16
CA LYS A 267 24.02 -9.96 0.17
C LYS A 267 23.26 -8.63 0.23
N ALA A 268 22.34 -8.43 -0.72
CA ALA A 268 21.46 -7.27 -0.75
C ALA A 268 20.05 -7.69 -1.17
N VAL A 269 19.04 -7.17 -0.47
CA VAL A 269 17.63 -7.43 -0.78
C VAL A 269 17.21 -6.55 -1.96
N ARG A 270 17.33 -7.08 -3.18
CA ARG A 270 16.92 -6.42 -4.45
C ARG A 270 15.58 -6.94 -4.99
N THR A 271 14.71 -7.43 -4.13
CA THR A 271 13.43 -8.01 -4.54
C THR A 271 12.34 -6.94 -4.67
N PRO A 272 11.43 -7.03 -5.66
CA PRO A 272 10.32 -6.10 -5.83
C PRO A 272 9.33 -6.12 -4.67
N ASP A 273 9.28 -7.21 -3.89
CA ASP A 273 8.30 -7.36 -2.80
C ASP A 273 8.73 -6.75 -1.48
N CYS A 274 9.97 -6.26 -1.33
CA CYS A 274 10.43 -5.74 -0.04
C CYS A 274 9.73 -4.41 0.31
N SER A 275 8.94 -4.43 1.39
CA SER A 275 8.15 -3.30 1.89
C SER A 275 8.89 -2.34 2.82
N ALA A 276 10.22 -2.48 2.95
CA ALA A 276 11.03 -1.65 3.85
C ALA A 276 10.46 -1.50 5.28
N CYS A 277 9.79 -2.53 5.80
CA CYS A 277 9.18 -2.57 7.14
C CYS A 277 10.19 -2.70 8.29
N MET A 278 11.48 -2.85 7.97
CA MET A 278 12.61 -2.99 8.90
C MET A 278 12.57 -4.19 9.87
N SER A 279 11.60 -5.10 9.77
CA SER A 279 11.48 -6.23 10.70
C SER A 279 12.74 -7.10 10.70
N CYS A 280 13.37 -7.29 9.55
CA CYS A 280 14.60 -8.08 9.43
C CYS A 280 15.84 -7.41 10.06
N VAL A 281 15.93 -6.08 9.99
CA VAL A 281 17.01 -5.30 10.62
C VAL A 281 16.84 -5.32 12.14
N GLU A 282 15.60 -5.25 12.61
CA GLU A 282 15.28 -5.15 14.02
C GLU A 282 15.30 -6.48 14.79
N VAL A 283 15.07 -7.61 14.11
CA VAL A 283 15.17 -8.95 14.72
C VAL A 283 16.61 -9.49 14.74
N CYS A 284 17.54 -8.85 14.02
CA CYS A 284 18.90 -9.37 13.88
C CYS A 284 19.61 -9.39 15.25
N PRO A 285 20.09 -10.56 15.72
CA PRO A 285 20.73 -10.68 17.03
C PRO A 285 22.16 -10.15 17.06
N VAL A 286 22.75 -9.87 15.90
CA VAL A 286 24.10 -9.30 15.77
C VAL A 286 23.97 -7.86 15.28
N LYS A 287 24.65 -6.93 15.96
CA LYS A 287 24.63 -5.51 15.60
C LYS A 287 25.25 -5.32 14.24
N ASP A 288 24.68 -4.38 13.48
CA ASP A 288 25.23 -3.91 12.20
C ASP A 288 25.43 -4.98 11.12
N THR A 289 24.88 -6.18 11.29
CA THR A 289 24.87 -7.22 10.26
C THR A 289 23.88 -6.94 9.14
N LEU A 290 22.70 -6.40 9.47
CA LEU A 290 21.67 -6.03 8.49
C LEU A 290 21.38 -4.54 8.62
N ASN A 291 21.64 -3.77 7.56
CA ASN A 291 21.43 -2.33 7.55
C ASN A 291 20.61 -1.88 6.36
N MET A 292 19.79 -0.85 6.56
CA MET A 292 19.23 -0.09 5.45
C MET A 292 20.32 0.82 4.89
N THR A 293 20.41 0.88 3.57
CA THR A 293 21.34 1.74 2.84
C THR A 293 20.58 2.60 1.83
N VAL A 294 21.02 3.83 1.65
CA VAL A 294 20.57 4.78 0.62
C VAL A 294 21.81 5.13 -0.21
N ALA A 295 21.77 4.91 -1.53
CA ALA A 295 22.92 5.14 -2.41
C ALA A 295 24.22 4.51 -1.86
N ASN A 296 24.13 3.25 -1.41
CA ASN A 296 25.20 2.47 -0.77
C ASN A 296 25.72 2.98 0.59
N LYS A 297 25.24 4.12 1.11
CA LYS A 297 25.59 4.62 2.44
C LYS A 297 24.62 4.07 3.50
N LYS A 298 25.15 3.64 4.64
CA LYS A 298 24.36 3.19 5.79
C LYS A 298 23.53 4.35 6.34
N VAL A 299 22.24 4.11 6.55
CA VAL A 299 21.33 5.08 7.17
C VAL A 299 20.69 4.50 8.43
N ASN A 300 20.13 5.38 9.26
CA ASN A 300 19.35 4.94 10.41
C ASN A 300 18.10 4.18 9.93
N LYS A 301 17.72 3.14 10.67
CA LYS A 301 16.51 2.34 10.42
C LYS A 301 15.22 3.17 10.41
N TRP A 302 15.22 4.34 11.03
CA TRP A 302 14.11 5.30 11.04
C TRP A 302 14.07 6.25 9.82
N THR A 303 15.16 6.39 9.07
CA THR A 303 15.26 7.37 7.99
C THR A 303 14.20 7.15 6.91
N ILE A 304 14.03 5.90 6.45
CA ILE A 304 13.06 5.58 5.39
C ILE A 304 11.60 5.85 5.80
N PRO A 305 11.09 5.35 6.94
CA PRO A 305 9.70 5.62 7.31
C PRO A 305 9.45 7.11 7.59
N ILE A 306 10.35 7.79 8.30
CA ILE A 306 10.18 9.22 8.61
C ILE A 306 10.17 10.04 7.31
N ALA A 307 11.12 9.81 6.41
CA ALA A 307 11.17 10.51 5.13
C ALA A 307 9.94 10.21 4.27
N PHE A 308 9.47 8.96 4.24
CA PHE A 308 8.25 8.60 3.52
C PHE A 308 7.02 9.38 4.01
N PHE A 309 6.79 9.43 5.33
CA PHE A 309 5.67 10.18 5.90
C PHE A 309 5.83 11.69 5.71
N ALA A 310 7.04 12.23 5.93
CA ALA A 310 7.31 13.65 5.72
C ALA A 310 7.03 14.05 4.27
N THR A 311 7.57 13.32 3.29
CA THR A 311 7.31 13.60 1.87
C THR A 311 5.84 13.43 1.52
N PHE A 312 5.16 12.42 2.06
CA PHE A 312 3.72 12.22 1.84
C PHE A 312 2.89 13.44 2.28
N PHE A 313 3.08 13.90 3.51
CA PHE A 313 2.33 15.06 4.03
C PHE A 313 2.68 16.35 3.30
N ILE A 314 3.95 16.55 2.93
CA ILE A 314 4.37 17.71 2.13
C ILE A 314 3.67 17.71 0.76
N VAL A 315 3.65 16.58 0.05
CA VAL A 315 3.00 16.49 -1.27
C VAL A 315 1.50 16.76 -1.17
N VAL A 316 0.83 16.17 -0.16
CA VAL A 316 -0.60 16.42 0.08
C VAL A 316 -0.86 17.89 0.43
N ALA A 317 -0.01 18.52 1.26
CA ALA A 317 -0.15 19.93 1.60
C ALA A 317 0.03 20.84 0.37
N ILE A 318 1.04 20.57 -0.47
CA ILE A 318 1.26 21.29 -1.72
C ILE A 318 0.05 21.14 -2.65
N ALA A 319 -0.46 19.91 -2.83
CA ALA A 319 -1.63 19.66 -3.68
C ALA A 319 -2.88 20.42 -3.21
N LYS A 320 -3.09 20.53 -1.89
CA LYS A 320 -4.19 21.33 -1.33
C LYS A 320 -3.99 22.83 -1.55
N LEU A 321 -2.77 23.33 -1.37
CA LEU A 321 -2.46 24.75 -1.56
C LEU A 321 -2.58 25.19 -3.03
N THR A 322 -2.29 24.29 -3.97
CA THR A 322 -2.37 24.57 -5.41
C THR A 322 -3.75 24.28 -6.02
N GLY A 323 -4.71 23.79 -5.23
CA GLY A 323 -6.04 23.42 -5.71
C GLY A 323 -6.10 22.07 -6.45
N HIS A 324 -4.99 21.33 -6.56
CA HIS A 324 -4.93 19.99 -7.17
C HIS A 324 -5.37 18.86 -6.22
N TRP A 325 -6.32 19.13 -5.33
CA TRP A 325 -6.83 18.15 -4.37
C TRP A 325 -8.35 18.05 -4.35
N GLU A 326 -9.05 19.17 -4.57
CA GLU A 326 -10.51 19.20 -4.52
C GLU A 326 -11.10 18.92 -5.91
N THR A 327 -12.17 18.13 -5.95
CA THR A 327 -12.88 17.80 -7.20
C THR A 327 -13.64 19.01 -7.75
N MET A 328 -13.77 19.10 -9.08
CA MET A 328 -14.61 20.10 -9.73
C MET A 328 -16.08 19.67 -9.90
N ILE A 329 -16.46 18.45 -9.47
CA ILE A 329 -17.85 17.99 -9.56
C ILE A 329 -18.75 18.88 -8.69
N THR A 330 -19.82 19.41 -9.27
CA THR A 330 -20.74 20.32 -8.56
C THR A 330 -21.75 19.56 -7.69
N TYR A 331 -22.37 20.28 -6.76
CA TYR A 331 -23.44 19.74 -5.93
C TYR A 331 -24.62 19.21 -6.77
N GLU A 332 -24.99 19.95 -7.81
CA GLU A 332 -26.07 19.60 -8.74
C GLU A 332 -25.76 18.32 -9.51
N GLU A 333 -24.51 18.16 -9.96
CA GLU A 333 -24.06 16.92 -10.60
C GLU A 333 -24.18 15.73 -9.65
N PHE A 334 -23.71 15.85 -8.41
CA PHE A 334 -23.88 14.79 -7.41
C PHE A 334 -25.36 14.48 -7.12
N ARG A 335 -26.20 15.52 -7.02
CA ARG A 335 -27.65 15.38 -6.81
C ARG A 335 -28.34 14.64 -7.95
N MET A 336 -27.89 14.80 -9.18
CA MET A 336 -28.44 14.07 -10.33
C MET A 336 -27.88 12.63 -10.44
N LEU A 337 -26.59 12.45 -10.21
CA LEU A 337 -25.88 11.20 -10.49
C LEU A 337 -25.99 10.15 -9.37
N ILE A 338 -25.96 10.57 -8.10
CA ILE A 338 -25.92 9.62 -6.97
C ILE A 338 -27.23 8.81 -6.84
N PRO A 339 -28.43 9.41 -6.94
CA PRO A 339 -29.68 8.64 -6.89
C PRO A 339 -29.83 7.64 -8.05
N SER A 340 -29.18 7.93 -9.19
CA SER A 340 -29.20 7.09 -10.39
C SER A 340 -28.00 6.13 -10.50
N VAL A 341 -27.22 5.95 -9.43
CA VAL A 341 -25.97 5.16 -9.41
C VAL A 341 -26.09 3.76 -10.04
N ASN A 342 -27.21 3.07 -9.81
CA ASN A 342 -27.46 1.72 -10.31
C ASN A 342 -27.76 1.67 -11.82
N ASN A 343 -28.20 2.79 -12.40
CA ASN A 343 -28.60 2.89 -13.80
C ASN A 343 -27.46 3.36 -14.71
N ILE A 344 -26.36 3.86 -14.13
CA ILE A 344 -25.22 4.35 -14.89
C ILE A 344 -24.31 3.15 -15.24
N GLY A 345 -24.27 2.76 -16.50
CA GLY A 345 -23.37 1.73 -17.03
C GLY A 345 -21.95 2.25 -17.29
N HIS A 346 -21.06 1.31 -17.63
CA HIS A 346 -19.75 1.59 -18.21
C HIS A 346 -19.86 1.88 -19.71
#